data_AF-X0WIK0-F1
#
_entry.id   AF-X0WIK0-F1
#
_cell.length_a   1.000
_cell.length_b   1.000
_cell.length_c   1.000
_cell.angle_alpha   90.00
_cell.angle_beta   90.00
_cell.angle_gamma   90.00
#
_symmetry.space_group_name_H-M   'P 1'
#
loop_
_entity.id
_entity.type
_entity.pdbx_description
1 polymer ?
#
loop_
_entity_poly.entity_id
_entity_poly.type
_entity_poly.pdbx_seq_one_letter_code
_entity_poly.pdbx_strand_id
1 'polypeptide(L)' 'IKTHIEGKKVLIHCNQGQSRSPAISLAYLVQNGFIKNSTYLKAKEEFLELYPSYFPGKGIELYLNNNWEWVLKL' A
#
# COMPACT_ATOMS: atom_id res chain seq x y z
N ILE A 1 -17.40 4.78 7.09
CA ILE A 1 -16.70 5.08 5.81
C ILE A 1 -17.31 4.32 4.64
N LYS A 2 -17.29 2.97 4.62
CA LYS A 2 -17.80 2.16 3.48
C LYS A 2 -19.11 2.66 2.87
N THR A 3 -20.14 2.89 3.69
CA THR A 3 -21.47 3.35 3.24
C THR A 3 -21.52 4.74 2.59
N HIS A 4 -20.50 5.59 2.77
CA HIS A 4 -20.51 6.98 2.28
C HIS A 4 -19.58 7.22 1.08
N ILE A 5 -18.69 6.26 0.81
CA ILE A 5 -17.70 6.32 -0.29
C ILE A 5 -17.86 5.18 -1.30
N GLU A 6 -18.83 4.29 -1.10
CA GLU A 6 -19.15 3.22 -2.04
C GLU A 6 -19.44 3.80 -3.43
N GLY A 7 -18.84 3.19 -4.46
CA GLY A 7 -18.93 3.64 -5.86
C GLY A 7 -18.18 4.94 -6.18
N LYS A 8 -17.54 5.61 -5.22
CA LYS A 8 -16.80 6.86 -5.46
C LYS A 8 -15.34 6.59 -5.82
N LYS A 9 -14.78 7.41 -6.71
CA LYS A 9 -13.34 7.46 -6.95
C LYS A 9 -12.67 8.22 -5.79
N VAL A 10 -11.76 7.56 -5.07
CA VAL A 10 -11.07 8.12 -3.91
C VAL A 10 -9.60 8.33 -4.23
N LEU A 11 -9.10 9.54 -4.00
CA LEU A 11 -7.68 9.88 -4.13
C LEU A 11 -6.98 9.71 -2.78
N ILE A 12 -5.91 8.90 -2.74
CA ILE A 12 -5.00 8.80 -1.60
C ILE A 12 -3.72 9.54 -1.97
N HIS A 13 -3.40 10.63 -1.25
CA HIS A 13 -2.21 11.42 -1.54
C HIS A 13 -1.40 11.75 -0.28
N CYS A 14 -0.14 12.12 -0.50
CA CYS A 14 0.70 12.79 0.49
C CYS A 14 1.42 13.94 -0.22
N ASN A 15 2.46 14.52 0.37
CA ASN A 15 3.17 15.66 -0.22
C ASN A 15 3.75 15.34 -1.62
N GLN A 16 4.56 14.28 -1.72
CA GLN A 16 5.23 13.91 -2.98
C GLN A 16 4.61 12.69 -3.67
N GLY A 17 3.64 12.02 -3.04
CA GLY A 17 3.04 10.81 -3.60
C GLY A 17 3.97 9.60 -3.69
N GLN A 18 5.15 9.61 -3.05
CA GLN A 18 6.17 8.57 -3.20
C GLN A 18 6.30 7.60 -2.02
N SER A 19 5.89 8.02 -0.81
CA SER A 19 6.14 7.22 0.41
C SER A 19 4.86 6.86 1.17
N ARG A 20 4.27 7.81 1.91
CA ARG A 20 3.14 7.53 2.83
C ARG A 20 1.88 7.07 2.11
N SER A 21 1.41 7.83 1.13
CA SER A 21 0.20 7.48 0.38
C SER A 21 0.33 6.17 -0.40
N PRO A 22 1.38 5.93 -1.21
CA PRO A 22 1.50 4.67 -1.94
C PRO A 22 1.74 3.46 -1.02
N ALA A 23 2.34 3.63 0.17
CA ALA A 23 2.42 2.56 1.17
C ALA A 23 1.04 2.09 1.64
N ILE A 24 0.11 3.03 1.88
CA ILE A 24 -1.29 2.72 2.23
C ILE A 24 -2.00 2.08 1.02
N SER A 25 -1.78 2.61 -0.18
CA SER A 25 -2.35 2.05 -1.41
C SER A 25 -1.88 0.61 -1.67
N LEU A 26 -0.61 0.30 -1.43
CA LEU A 26 -0.06 -1.05 -1.52
C LEU A 26 -0.80 -2.01 -0.58
N ALA A 27 -0.92 -1.67 0.71
CA ALA A 27 -1.66 -2.49 1.66
C ALA A 27 -3.12 -2.71 1.22
N TYR A 28 -3.80 -1.66 0.78
CA TYR A 28 -5.16 -1.74 0.27
C TYR A 28 -5.28 -2.70 -0.94
N LEU A 29 -4.38 -2.61 -1.92
CA LEU A 29 -4.40 -3.47 -3.11
C LEU A 29 -4.20 -4.94 -2.73
N VAL A 30 -3.31 -5.23 -1.79
CA VAL A 30 -3.09 -6.60 -1.30
C VAL A 30 -4.31 -7.13 -0.56
N GLN A 31 -4.90 -6.33 0.34
CA GLN A 31 -6.11 -6.72 1.09
C GLN A 31 -7.31 -7.01 0.18
N ASN A 32 -7.39 -6.36 -0.99
CA ASN A 32 -8.46 -6.56 -1.96
C ASN A 32 -8.09 -7.57 -3.07
N GLY A 33 -6.94 -8.26 -2.95
CA GLY A 33 -6.54 -9.31 -3.87
C GLY A 33 -6.05 -8.85 -5.24
N PHE A 34 -5.76 -7.55 -5.41
CA PHE A 34 -5.19 -7.01 -6.65
C PHE A 34 -3.68 -7.25 -6.77
N ILE A 35 -3.00 -7.45 -5.64
CA ILE A 35 -1.59 -7.82 -5.53
C ILE A 35 -1.51 -9.06 -4.65
N LYS A 36 -0.61 -10.01 -4.97
CA LYS A 36 -0.53 -11.27 -4.23
C LYS A 36 -0.06 -11.05 -2.80
N ASN A 37 -0.85 -11.54 -1.85
CA ASN A 37 -0.49 -11.54 -0.44
C ASN A 37 0.55 -12.63 -0.14
N SER A 38 1.82 -12.26 -0.14
CA SER A 38 2.92 -13.16 0.23
C SER A 38 3.80 -12.52 1.31
N THR A 39 4.77 -11.71 0.92
CA THR A 39 5.59 -10.89 1.82
C THR A 39 5.55 -9.44 1.38
N TYR A 40 5.88 -8.52 2.28
CA TYR A 40 6.01 -7.11 1.92
C TYR A 40 6.95 -6.91 0.71
N LEU A 41 8.10 -7.60 0.69
CA LEU A 41 9.08 -7.46 -0.39
C LEU A 41 8.50 -7.86 -1.75
N LYS A 42 7.83 -9.02 -1.82
CA LYS A 42 7.20 -9.49 -3.07
C LYS A 42 6.03 -8.61 -3.50
N ALA A 43 5.21 -8.17 -2.55
CA ALA A 43 4.12 -7.24 -2.83
C ALA A 43 4.65 -5.89 -3.35
N LYS A 44 5.77 -5.41 -2.79
CA LYS A 44 6.46 -4.19 -3.23
C LYS A 44 7.01 -4.33 -4.65
N GLU A 45 7.59 -5.48 -5.01
CA GLU A 45 8.08 -5.74 -6.37
C GLU A 45 6.94 -5.63 -7.39
N GLU A 46 5.82 -6.32 -7.16
CA GLU A 46 4.63 -6.26 -8.02
C GLU A 46 4.02 -4.83 -8.05
N PHE A 47 4.01 -4.14 -6.90
CA PHE A 47 3.50 -2.78 -6.82
C PHE A 47 4.37 -1.76 -7.58
N LEU A 48 5.68 -1.97 -7.65
CA LEU A 48 6.59 -1.10 -8.41
C LEU A 48 6.35 -1.20 -9.92
N GLU A 49 5.82 -2.32 -10.42
CA GLU A 49 5.39 -2.44 -11.82
C GLU A 49 4.18 -1.55 -12.11
N LEU A 50 3.27 -1.41 -11.14
CA LEU A 50 2.08 -0.55 -11.23
C LEU A 50 2.37 0.93 -10.92
N TYR A 51 3.29 1.19 -9.98
CA TYR A 51 3.59 2.52 -9.47
C TYR A 51 5.11 2.71 -9.27
N PRO A 52 5.87 2.95 -10.35
CA PRO A 52 7.34 3.00 -10.31
C PRO A 52 7.94 4.07 -9.41
N SER A 53 7.17 5.10 -9.06
CA SER A 53 7.61 6.17 -8.16
C SER A 53 7.49 5.82 -6.67
N TYR A 54 7.08 4.59 -6.32
CA TYR A 54 7.05 4.15 -4.94
C TYR A 54 8.47 4.11 -4.36
N PHE A 55 8.75 5.05 -3.46
CA PHE A 55 10.03 5.20 -2.79
C PHE A 55 9.78 5.51 -1.31
N PRO A 56 9.46 4.47 -0.50
CA PRO A 56 9.17 4.66 0.90
C PRO A 56 10.42 5.08 1.67
N GLY A 57 10.28 6.02 2.61
CA GLY A 57 11.33 6.31 3.57
C GLY A 57 11.66 5.09 4.44
N LYS A 58 12.90 5.03 4.95
CA LYS A 58 13.43 3.89 5.73
C LYS A 58 12.50 3.41 6.87
N GLY A 59 11.87 4.34 7.58
CA GLY A 59 10.96 4.00 8.68
C GLY A 59 9.71 3.23 8.21
N ILE A 60 9.10 3.66 7.10
CA ILE A 60 7.93 2.99 6.51
C ILE A 60 8.34 1.63 5.94
N GLU A 61 9.47 1.57 5.23
CA GLU A 61 10.02 0.33 4.70
C GLU A 61 10.20 -0.72 5.81
N LEU A 62 10.89 -0.34 6.90
CA LEU A 62 11.10 -1.23 8.04
C LEU A 62 9.80 -1.61 8.74
N TYR A 63 8.89 -0.65 8.93
CA TYR A 63 7.62 -0.91 9.59
C TYR A 63 6.77 -1.92 8.82
N LEU A 64 6.62 -1.73 7.50
CA LEU A 64 5.86 -2.65 6.65
C LEU A 64 6.53 -4.03 6.59
N ASN A 65 7.85 -4.08 6.48
CA ASN A 65 8.57 -5.35 6.46
C ASN A 65 8.39 -6.14 7.77
N ASN A 66 8.45 -5.47 8.91
CA ASN A 66 8.40 -6.11 10.22
C ASN A 66 6.98 -6.44 10.70
N ASN A 67 5.96 -5.74 10.19
CA ASN A 67 4.58 -5.85 10.68
C ASN A 67 3.59 -6.22 9.56
N TRP A 68 4.07 -6.78 8.45
CA TRP A 68 3.27 -6.99 7.24
C TRP A 68 1.95 -7.71 7.51
N GLU A 69 2.00 -8.84 8.22
CA GLU A 69 0.79 -9.62 8.55
C GLU A 69 -0.20 -8.85 9.42
N TRP A 70 0.28 -7.99 10.32
CA TRP A 70 -0.59 -7.17 11.16
C TRP A 70 -1.24 -6.06 10.34
N VAL A 71 -0.48 -5.38 9.47
CA VAL A 71 -0.99 -4.34 8.58
C VAL A 71 -2.12 -4.86 7.69
N LEU A 72 -2.00 -6.09 7.19
CA LEU A 72 -3.02 -6.68 6.30
C LEU A 72 -4.30 -7.15 7.01
N LYS A 73 -4.31 -7.22 8.34
CA LYS A 73 -5.49 -7.61 9.14
C LYS A 73 -6.35 -6.43 9.59
N LEU A 74 -5.94 -5.19 9.32
CA LEU A 74 -6.69 -3.97 9.62
C LEU A 74 -7.91 -3.80 8.71
#